data_AF-A0A7J3P0T7-F1
#
_entry.id   AF-A0A7J3P0T7-F1
#
_cell.length_a   1.000
_cell.length_b   1.000
_cell.length_c   1.000
_cell.angle_alpha   90.00
_cell.angle_beta   90.00
_cell.angle_gamma   90.00
#
_symmetry.space_group_name_H-M   'P 1'
#
loop_
_entity.id
_entity.type
_entity.pdbx_description
1 polymer ?
#
loop_
_entity_poly.entity_id
_entity_poly.type
_entity_poly.pdbx_seq_one_letter_code
_entity_poly.pdbx_strand_id
1 'polypeptide(L)'
;MGLVGFGRLVPLALLLLFLTVHQVGAVTYNSLIDDGKLAITLNYPSEVKRGTCFNVRAEVNALAAVTDLNVTVSIELRSGPSVYVLFTGKVVNDWSGGPGPVTNAMVGACVSSSHPVGIVVLRTSVEYFLGADRLTLENSFLMASVRDTTYDELAALYSAAQSEISRLRSAMGEMGREIERLRAQVSDLMSQVSVLSDRLDQMRTRYDELQSAYNALLSQFRDLQDRYAKLQQEHERLSRDYAALHARESDLRGAYAELQKELDALRSEHTELQKRHAALNALHDDLRRRFEELNAAYQDATRQIGSLSGALEERGRQMEVLTAMLDNALREKNVFSNIVIAQALGLGGLGALYLMERRRMRRAGTSQTASGLAPEGGSGAPPTPAPEPANVGPEETKQENGNGGMVQRVISGRRITIPKKVAELLGIEVGDPVELGVVGDAIFVRKLAKRGDGPPPPEPDAPSRRS
;
A
#
# COMPACT_ATOMS: atom_id res chain seq x y z
N MET A 1 61.34 -40.90 -4.07
CA MET A 1 62.36 -39.85 -4.32
C MET A 1 62.19 -38.85 -3.19
N GLY A 2 63.01 -38.85 -2.12
CA GLY A 2 64.44 -38.51 -2.11
C GLY A 2 64.56 -36.99 -2.29
N LEU A 3 65.16 -36.16 -1.43
CA LEU A 3 66.09 -36.30 -0.30
C LEU A 3 65.94 -35.04 0.59
N VAL A 4 65.93 -35.19 1.92
CA VAL A 4 66.95 -34.75 2.91
C VAL A 4 67.26 -33.24 3.00
N GLY A 5 67.23 -32.70 4.23
CA GLY A 5 68.21 -31.68 4.63
C GLY A 5 67.80 -30.67 5.70
N PHE A 6 67.91 -31.06 6.98
CA PHE A 6 68.38 -30.28 8.13
C PHE A 6 68.43 -28.73 8.08
N GLY A 7 67.94 -28.09 9.16
CA GLY A 7 68.75 -27.06 9.82
C GLY A 7 68.07 -25.90 10.55
N ARG A 8 68.04 -26.01 11.89
CA ARG A 8 68.40 -24.99 12.91
C ARG A 8 67.48 -23.74 13.04
N LEU A 9 66.67 -23.59 14.09
CA LEU A 9 67.05 -23.19 15.47
C LEU A 9 68.08 -22.03 15.56
N VAL A 10 67.81 -20.85 15.00
CA VAL A 10 68.43 -19.57 15.42
C VAL A 10 67.48 -18.42 15.04
N PRO A 11 66.87 -17.71 16.03
CA PRO A 11 67.33 -16.34 16.26
C PRO A 11 67.29 -15.96 17.75
N LEU A 12 67.77 -16.84 18.64
CA LEU A 12 68.07 -16.42 20.02
C LEU A 12 69.51 -15.90 20.17
N ALA A 13 70.38 -16.12 19.18
CA ALA A 13 71.78 -15.68 19.20
C ALA A 13 71.99 -14.25 18.67
N LEU A 14 71.02 -13.66 17.97
CA LEU A 14 71.11 -12.28 17.42
C LEU A 14 70.51 -11.23 18.37
N LEU A 15 69.74 -11.66 19.38
CA LEU A 15 69.19 -10.82 20.44
C LEU A 15 70.05 -10.81 21.72
N LEU A 16 71.08 -11.68 21.77
CA LEU A 16 72.09 -11.73 22.83
C LEU A 16 73.39 -11.00 22.49
N LEU A 17 73.52 -10.45 21.27
CA LEU A 17 74.70 -9.68 20.83
C LEU A 17 74.58 -8.15 21.03
N PHE A 18 73.53 -7.68 21.71
CA PHE A 18 73.36 -6.27 22.10
C PHE A 18 73.34 -6.04 23.62
N LEU A 19 73.73 -7.07 24.40
CA LEU A 19 73.96 -7.00 25.84
C LEU A 19 75.46 -7.08 26.19
N THR A 20 76.33 -6.58 25.31
CA THR A 20 77.63 -6.10 25.77
C THR A 20 77.40 -4.68 26.29
N VAL A 21 77.13 -4.62 27.59
CA VAL A 21 77.44 -3.43 28.39
C VAL A 21 78.84 -3.01 27.97
N HIS A 22 78.91 -1.95 27.16
CA HIS A 22 80.16 -1.23 27.02
C HIS A 22 80.46 -0.79 28.44
N GLN A 23 81.39 -1.49 29.09
CA GLN A 23 82.15 -0.88 30.16
C GLN A 23 82.66 0.40 29.51
N VAL A 24 82.05 1.53 29.89
CA VAL A 24 82.63 2.84 29.68
C VAL A 24 83.92 2.74 30.46
N GLY A 25 84.97 2.25 29.80
CA GLY A 25 86.31 2.37 30.29
C GLY A 25 86.48 3.86 30.40
N ALA A 26 86.47 4.37 31.63
CA ALA A 26 86.92 5.72 31.88
C ALA A 26 88.18 5.90 31.04
N VAL A 27 88.19 6.89 30.14
CA VAL A 27 89.36 7.14 29.32
C VAL A 27 90.46 7.51 30.29
N THR A 28 91.30 6.53 30.62
CA THR A 28 92.38 6.74 31.56
C THR A 28 93.57 7.21 30.75
N TYR A 29 93.97 8.45 31.00
CA TYR A 29 95.14 9.00 30.38
C TYR A 29 96.36 8.49 31.13
N ASN A 30 97.38 8.11 30.39
CA ASN A 30 98.64 7.63 30.91
C ASN A 30 99.73 8.67 30.69
N SER A 31 100.46 8.99 31.75
CA SER A 31 101.74 9.71 31.65
C SER A 31 102.86 8.78 32.07
N LEU A 32 103.98 8.82 31.34
CA LEU A 32 105.18 8.04 31.63
C LEU A 32 106.31 9.00 31.97
N ILE A 33 106.90 8.81 33.14
CA ILE A 33 108.13 9.46 33.55
C ILE A 33 109.22 8.40 33.49
N ASP A 34 110.18 8.54 32.59
CA ASP A 34 111.26 7.58 32.40
C ASP A 34 112.59 8.34 32.25
N ASP A 35 113.53 8.08 33.16
CA ASP A 35 114.90 8.62 33.11
C ASP A 35 115.94 7.56 32.67
N GLY A 36 115.46 6.40 32.21
CA GLY A 36 116.28 5.24 31.84
C GLY A 36 116.79 4.43 33.03
N LYS A 37 116.38 4.76 34.26
CA LYS A 37 116.74 4.09 35.53
C LYS A 37 115.53 3.82 36.40
N LEU A 38 114.50 4.64 36.29
CA LEU A 38 113.20 4.53 36.94
C LEU A 38 112.10 4.87 35.93
N ALA A 39 111.06 4.04 35.89
CA ALA A 39 109.87 4.28 35.08
C ALA A 39 108.64 4.41 35.99
N ILE A 40 107.95 5.55 35.94
CA ILE A 40 106.71 5.81 36.67
C ILE A 40 105.58 6.00 35.68
N THR A 41 104.62 5.08 35.69
CA THR A 41 103.39 5.17 34.89
C THR A 41 102.25 5.69 35.76
N LEU A 42 101.63 6.77 35.34
CA LEU A 42 100.55 7.44 36.06
C LEU A 42 99.27 7.35 35.24
N ASN A 43 98.22 6.80 35.84
CA ASN A 43 96.91 6.64 35.22
C ASN A 43 95.88 7.51 35.95
N TYR A 44 95.23 8.41 35.21
CA TYR A 44 94.36 9.44 35.75
C TYR A 44 93.18 9.78 34.82
N PRO A 45 92.07 10.33 35.35
CA PRO A 45 90.95 10.79 34.52
C PRO A 45 91.27 12.12 33.84
N SER A 46 90.73 12.39 32.64
CA SER A 46 90.84 13.70 31.97
C SER A 46 89.90 14.77 32.53
N GLU A 47 88.83 14.36 33.21
CA GLU A 47 87.85 15.26 33.79
C GLU A 47 87.51 14.83 35.22
N VAL A 48 87.32 15.83 36.08
CA VAL A 48 86.89 15.60 37.46
C VAL A 48 85.66 16.44 37.72
N LYS A 49 84.57 15.80 38.14
CA LYS A 49 83.35 16.50 38.53
C LYS A 49 83.53 17.10 39.91
N ARG A 50 83.14 18.37 40.07
CA ARG A 50 83.13 19.02 41.37
C ARG A 50 82.17 18.30 42.33
N GLY A 51 82.57 18.13 43.58
CA GLY A 51 81.86 17.33 44.57
C GLY A 51 82.16 15.83 44.50
N THR A 52 83.13 15.40 43.68
CA THR A 52 83.51 13.98 43.54
C THR A 52 84.98 13.75 43.90
N CYS A 53 85.30 12.49 44.21
CA CYS A 53 86.67 12.03 44.39
C CYS A 53 87.11 11.20 43.20
N PHE A 54 88.39 11.23 42.90
CA PHE A 54 89.00 10.46 41.82
C PHE A 54 90.28 9.80 42.32
N ASN A 55 90.69 8.75 41.61
CA ASN A 55 91.90 8.00 41.92
C ASN A 55 92.93 8.19 40.81
N VAL A 56 94.19 8.34 41.21
CA VAL A 56 95.36 8.30 40.35
C VAL A 56 96.13 7.04 40.71
N ARG A 57 96.37 6.16 39.74
CA ARG A 57 97.22 4.99 39.94
C ARG A 57 98.65 5.33 39.54
N ALA A 58 99.59 5.08 40.44
CA ALA A 58 101.02 5.26 40.24
C ALA A 58 101.74 3.91 40.30
N GLU A 59 102.25 3.48 39.14
CA GLU A 59 103.04 2.26 38.99
C GLU A 59 104.51 2.65 38.85
N VAL A 60 105.34 2.28 39.82
CA VAL A 60 106.77 2.61 39.85
C VAL A 60 107.57 1.34 39.60
N ASN A 61 108.46 1.39 38.62
CA ASN A 61 109.35 0.29 38.25
C ASN A 61 110.80 0.78 38.26
N ALA A 62 111.67 0.09 39.01
CA ALA A 62 113.11 0.31 38.96
C ALA A 62 113.71 -0.44 37.76
N LEU A 63 114.45 0.27 36.91
CA LEU A 63 115.16 -0.30 35.77
C LEU A 63 116.64 -0.58 36.09
N ALA A 64 117.13 -0.04 37.22
CA ALA A 64 118.46 -0.25 37.77
C ALA A 64 118.38 -0.51 39.29
N ALA A 65 119.48 -0.96 39.90
CA ALA A 65 119.57 -1.07 41.35
C ALA A 65 119.67 0.32 41.98
N VAL A 66 118.74 0.66 42.87
CA VAL A 66 118.65 1.99 43.52
C VAL A 66 118.51 1.84 45.04
N THR A 67 118.96 2.84 45.78
CA THR A 67 118.81 2.92 47.25
C THR A 67 118.08 4.19 47.68
N ASP A 68 117.40 4.13 48.82
CA ASP A 68 116.59 5.20 49.43
C ASP A 68 115.61 5.89 48.46
N LEU A 69 114.99 5.11 47.57
CA LEU A 69 113.99 5.60 46.64
C LEU A 69 112.75 6.11 47.39
N ASN A 70 112.50 7.39 47.20
CA ASN A 70 111.36 8.13 47.73
C ASN A 70 110.61 8.76 46.56
N VAL A 71 109.33 8.42 46.40
CA VAL A 71 108.47 9.01 45.38
C VAL A 71 107.32 9.71 46.09
N THR A 72 107.26 11.03 45.96
CA THR A 72 106.19 11.86 46.52
C THR A 72 105.29 12.34 45.39
N VAL A 73 103.99 12.17 45.56
CA VAL A 73 102.96 12.64 44.63
C VAL A 73 102.15 13.72 45.32
N SER A 74 102.05 14.88 44.66
CA SER A 74 101.21 16.00 45.07
C SER A 74 100.19 16.29 43.97
N ILE A 75 98.91 16.30 44.34
CA ILE A 75 97.78 16.62 43.47
C ILE A 75 97.28 18.00 43.88
N GLU A 76 97.34 18.96 42.96
CA GLU A 76 96.99 20.36 43.21
C GLU A 76 95.89 20.81 42.25
N LEU A 77 94.86 21.48 42.74
CA LEU A 77 93.89 22.18 41.91
C LEU A 77 94.32 23.63 41.73
N ARG A 78 94.47 24.04 40.48
CA ARG A 78 94.80 25.43 40.12
C ARG A 78 93.60 26.11 39.49
N SER A 79 93.23 27.27 40.03
CA SER A 79 92.19 28.13 39.47
C SER A 79 92.69 29.58 39.48
N GLY A 80 93.05 30.09 38.30
CA GLY A 80 93.74 31.37 38.16
C GLY A 80 95.04 31.41 38.99
N PRO A 81 95.22 32.39 39.89
CA PRO A 81 96.40 32.47 40.76
C PRO A 81 96.35 31.54 41.98
N SER A 82 95.20 30.93 42.29
CA SER A 82 95.02 30.13 43.51
C SER A 82 95.44 28.68 43.31
N VAL A 83 96.10 28.10 44.31
CA VAL A 83 96.52 26.69 44.35
C VAL A 83 95.93 26.02 45.59
N TYR A 84 95.23 24.91 45.39
CA TYR A 84 94.63 24.11 46.45
C TYR A 84 95.26 22.72 46.43
N VAL A 85 95.99 22.34 47.48
CA VAL A 85 96.57 20.99 47.57
C VAL A 85 95.46 20.01 47.92
N LEU A 86 95.10 19.12 46.99
CA LEU A 86 94.07 18.11 47.18
C LEU A 86 94.62 16.86 47.86
N PHE A 87 95.88 16.53 47.57
CA PHE A 87 96.59 15.41 48.18
C PHE A 87 98.09 15.67 48.12
N THR A 88 98.83 15.27 49.14
CA THR A 88 100.29 15.14 49.08
C THR A 88 100.72 13.97 49.94
N GLY A 89 101.58 13.10 49.40
CA GLY A 89 102.02 11.92 50.12
C GLY A 89 103.09 11.12 49.38
N LYS A 90 103.83 10.32 50.14
CA LYS A 90 104.82 9.38 49.59
C LYS A 90 104.14 8.11 49.13
N VAL A 91 104.31 7.75 47.86
CA VAL A 91 103.84 6.47 47.27
C VAL A 91 104.92 5.38 47.34
N VAL A 92 106.19 5.78 47.45
CA VAL A 92 107.32 4.92 47.81
C VAL A 92 108.10 5.64 48.90
N ASN A 93 108.45 4.94 49.98
CA ASN A 93 109.22 5.50 51.08
C ASN A 93 110.41 4.61 51.42
N ASP A 94 111.62 5.17 51.29
CA ASP A 94 112.90 4.55 51.66
C ASP A 94 113.11 3.14 51.07
N TRP A 95 112.76 2.95 49.79
CA TRP A 95 112.90 1.64 49.14
C TRP A 95 114.30 1.45 48.54
N SER A 96 114.89 0.28 48.75
CA SER A 96 116.16 -0.11 48.16
C SER A 96 116.06 -1.50 47.53
N GLY A 97 116.52 -1.65 46.28
CA GLY A 97 116.38 -2.92 45.57
C GLY A 97 116.96 -2.91 44.15
N GLY A 98 116.98 -4.09 43.54
CA GLY A 98 117.40 -4.28 42.14
C GLY A 98 116.28 -3.97 41.13
N PRO A 99 116.55 -4.14 39.82
CA PRO A 99 115.56 -3.89 38.78
C PRO A 99 114.29 -4.74 38.97
N GLY A 100 113.12 -4.09 38.90
CA GLY A 100 111.83 -4.74 39.09
C GLY A 100 110.71 -3.77 39.51
N PRO A 101 109.47 -4.28 39.68
CA PRO A 101 108.36 -3.48 40.16
C PRO A 101 108.58 -3.06 41.62
N VAL A 102 108.39 -1.77 41.89
CA VAL A 102 108.56 -1.17 43.22
C VAL A 102 107.22 -1.05 43.92
N THR A 103 106.23 -0.41 43.27
CA THR A 103 104.90 -0.24 43.85
C THR A 103 103.82 -0.08 42.77
N ASN A 104 102.59 -0.45 43.13
CA ASN A 104 101.37 -0.08 42.41
C ASN A 104 100.43 0.57 43.42
N ALA A 105 100.55 1.90 43.57
CA ALA A 105 99.81 2.67 44.55
C ALA A 105 98.57 3.32 43.91
N MET A 106 97.45 3.35 44.64
CA MET A 106 96.30 4.17 44.28
C MET A 106 96.19 5.35 45.23
N VAL A 107 96.27 6.55 44.67
CA VAL A 107 96.16 7.83 45.38
C VAL A 107 94.79 8.43 45.11
N GLY A 108 93.99 8.62 46.16
CA GLY A 108 92.70 9.28 46.06
C GLY A 108 92.80 10.78 46.36
N ALA A 109 92.18 11.61 45.53
CA ALA A 109 92.00 13.03 45.78
C ALA A 109 90.55 13.43 45.57
N CYS A 110 90.06 14.38 46.38
CA CYS A 110 88.67 14.83 46.32
C CYS A 110 88.61 16.31 45.94
N VAL A 111 87.79 16.64 44.95
CA VAL A 111 87.41 18.02 44.65
C VAL A 111 86.04 18.26 45.26
N SER A 112 85.99 18.86 46.45
CA SER A 112 84.71 19.18 47.09
C SER A 112 83.96 20.30 46.36
N SER A 113 82.67 20.47 46.67
CA SER A 113 81.82 21.53 46.10
C SER A 113 82.28 22.95 46.43
N SER A 114 83.12 23.14 47.44
CA SER A 114 83.69 24.44 47.80
C SER A 114 84.91 24.82 46.94
N HIS A 115 85.50 23.87 46.22
CA HIS A 115 86.63 24.15 45.33
C HIS A 115 86.14 24.85 44.04
N PRO A 116 86.95 25.74 43.44
CA PRO A 116 86.61 26.38 42.17
C PRO A 116 86.76 25.43 40.97
N VAL A 117 86.18 25.82 39.83
CA VAL A 117 86.50 25.22 38.52
C VAL A 117 87.96 25.55 38.21
N GLY A 118 88.69 24.60 37.68
CA GLY A 118 90.11 24.78 37.43
C GLY A 118 90.73 23.59 36.73
N ILE A 119 92.06 23.50 36.81
CA ILE A 119 92.82 22.40 36.25
C ILE A 119 93.57 21.73 37.40
N VAL A 120 93.42 20.41 37.50
CA VAL A 120 94.21 19.60 38.41
C VAL A 120 95.59 19.41 37.80
N VAL A 121 96.63 19.72 38.55
CA VAL A 121 98.03 19.53 38.22
C VAL A 121 98.57 18.42 39.11
N LEU A 122 99.26 17.47 38.50
CA LEU A 122 100.00 16.45 39.23
C LEU A 122 101.47 16.83 39.26
N ARG A 123 102.04 16.87 40.46
CA ARG A 123 103.46 17.04 40.70
C ARG A 123 104.03 15.78 41.31
N THR A 124 105.16 15.34 40.78
CA THR A 124 105.90 14.20 41.31
C THR A 124 107.30 14.66 41.66
N SER A 125 107.74 14.40 42.89
CA SER A 125 109.10 14.63 43.34
C SER A 125 109.69 13.28 43.73
N VAL A 126 110.75 12.89 43.03
CA VAL A 126 111.43 11.60 43.17
C VAL A 126 112.84 11.87 43.65
N GLU A 127 113.26 11.15 44.68
CA GLU A 127 114.65 11.17 45.16
C GLU A 127 115.15 9.75 45.32
N TYR A 128 116.35 9.46 44.82
CA TYR A 128 116.99 8.15 45.00
C TYR A 128 118.51 8.27 44.88
N PHE A 129 119.21 7.20 45.27
CA PHE A 129 120.65 7.07 45.10
C PHE A 129 120.99 5.97 44.11
N LEU A 130 121.96 6.25 43.25
CA LEU A 130 122.57 5.28 42.34
C LEU A 130 124.05 5.14 42.72
N GLY A 131 124.36 4.16 43.57
CA GLY A 131 125.70 4.07 44.17
C GLY A 131 125.92 5.22 45.16
N ALA A 132 126.85 6.12 44.84
CA ALA A 132 127.16 7.30 45.68
C ALA A 132 126.43 8.59 45.23
N ASP A 133 125.83 8.59 44.05
CA ASP A 133 125.22 9.78 43.45
C ASP A 133 123.74 9.89 43.87
N ARG A 134 123.35 11.08 44.37
CA ARG A 134 121.96 11.42 44.66
C ARG A 134 121.31 12.02 43.41
N LEU A 135 120.19 11.45 42.99
CA LEU A 135 119.39 11.89 41.85
C LEU A 135 118.02 12.37 42.32
N THR A 136 117.57 13.49 41.76
CA THR A 136 116.26 14.07 42.04
C THR A 136 115.54 14.36 40.73
N LEU A 137 114.30 13.91 40.60
CA LEU A 137 113.46 14.15 39.43
C LEU A 137 112.16 14.81 39.87
N GLU A 138 111.93 16.02 39.40
CA GLU A 138 110.67 16.72 39.56
C GLU A 138 109.95 16.81 38.23
N ASN A 139 108.66 16.43 38.22
CA ASN A 139 107.81 16.60 37.06
C ASN A 139 106.47 17.21 37.48
N SER A 140 105.89 18.01 36.58
CA SER A 140 104.63 18.71 36.80
C SER A 140 103.85 18.77 35.49
N PHE A 141 102.63 18.24 35.45
CA PHE A 141 101.78 18.31 34.26
C PHE A 141 100.30 18.52 34.58
N LEU A 142 99.55 19.02 33.59
CA LEU A 142 98.11 19.24 33.67
C LEU A 142 97.40 17.89 33.50
N MET A 143 96.69 17.46 34.53
CA MET A 143 96.11 16.13 34.63
C MET A 143 94.65 16.10 34.16
N ALA A 144 93.81 16.96 34.73
CA ALA A 144 92.38 16.92 34.48
C ALA A 144 91.73 18.31 34.56
N SER A 145 90.66 18.55 33.82
CA SER A 145 89.82 19.74 34.03
C SER A 145 88.73 19.46 35.07
N VAL A 146 88.57 20.36 36.05
CA VAL A 146 87.48 20.31 37.04
C VAL A 146 86.27 21.03 36.47
N ARG A 147 85.09 20.40 36.46
CA ARG A 147 83.84 20.99 35.93
C ARG A 147 82.63 20.62 36.80
N ASP A 148 81.53 21.35 36.63
CA ASP A 148 80.25 21.02 37.30
C ASP A 148 79.52 19.87 36.64
N THR A 149 79.58 19.80 35.30
CA THR A 149 79.03 18.74 34.47
C THR A 149 80.14 18.21 33.57
N THR A 150 80.32 16.89 33.54
CA THR A 150 81.29 16.24 32.64
C THR A 150 80.75 16.20 31.22
N TYR A 151 81.62 15.96 30.23
CA TYR A 151 81.17 15.78 28.85
C TYR A 151 80.20 14.59 28.70
N ASP A 152 80.42 13.50 29.43
CA ASP A 152 79.53 12.34 29.40
C ASP A 152 78.12 12.67 29.91
N GLU A 153 78.01 13.43 31.01
CA GLU A 153 76.72 13.90 31.53
C GLU A 153 76.04 14.86 30.54
N LEU A 154 76.80 15.77 29.93
CA LEU A 154 76.26 16.69 28.93
C LEU A 154 75.80 15.94 27.67
N ALA A 155 76.55 14.95 27.21
CA ALA A 155 76.20 14.10 26.07
C ALA A 155 74.95 13.28 26.37
N ALA A 156 74.82 12.73 27.59
CA ALA A 156 73.62 12.04 28.04
C ALA A 156 72.40 12.98 28.04
N LEU A 157 72.51 14.18 28.61
CA LEU A 157 71.45 15.19 28.58
C LEU A 157 71.05 15.58 27.16
N TYR A 158 72.03 15.78 26.27
CA TYR A 158 71.78 16.10 24.87
C TYR A 158 71.04 14.97 24.15
N SER A 159 71.46 13.72 24.35
CA SER A 159 70.79 12.55 23.76
C SER A 159 69.36 12.39 24.27
N ALA A 160 69.12 12.64 25.57
CA ALA A 160 67.79 12.62 26.17
C ALA A 160 66.90 13.73 25.59
N ALA A 161 67.43 14.95 25.44
CA ALA A 161 66.71 16.05 24.81
C ALA A 161 66.36 15.76 23.35
N GLN A 162 67.28 15.16 22.58
CA GLN A 162 67.00 14.74 21.19
C GLN A 162 65.91 13.67 21.11
N SER A 163 65.91 12.71 22.03
CA SER A 163 64.86 11.69 22.15
C SER A 163 63.51 12.33 22.42
N GLU A 164 63.47 13.30 23.35
CA GLU A 164 62.22 13.99 23.69
C GLU A 164 61.69 14.85 22.54
N ILE A 165 62.57 15.56 21.81
CA ILE A 165 62.19 16.29 20.60
C ILE A 165 61.59 15.34 19.56
N SER A 166 62.20 14.16 19.38
CA SER A 166 61.71 13.16 18.44
C SER A 166 60.33 12.64 18.84
N ARG A 167 60.12 12.37 20.14
CA ARG A 167 58.83 11.97 20.70
C ARG A 167 57.75 13.04 20.49
N LEU A 168 58.06 14.30 20.78
CA LEU A 168 57.14 15.42 20.60
C LEU A 168 56.79 15.64 19.13
N ARG A 169 57.75 15.49 18.21
CA ARG A 169 57.49 15.56 16.77
C ARG A 169 56.55 14.46 16.30
N SER A 170 56.73 13.23 16.78
CA SER A 170 55.81 12.12 16.48
C SER A 170 54.40 12.40 17.00
N ALA A 171 54.28 12.90 18.25
CA ALA A 171 53.00 13.26 18.85
C ALA A 171 52.29 14.41 18.08
N MET A 172 53.03 15.43 17.66
CA MET A 172 52.47 16.49 16.79
C MET A 172 51.98 15.92 15.45
N GLY A 173 52.72 14.98 14.86
CA GLY A 173 52.31 14.29 13.64
C GLY A 173 51.03 13.47 13.81
N GLU A 174 50.89 12.78 14.94
CA GLU A 174 49.66 12.05 15.30
C GLU A 174 48.47 12.99 15.47
N MET A 175 48.65 14.07 16.23
CA MET A 175 47.60 15.05 16.47
C MET A 175 47.20 15.77 15.17
N GLY A 176 48.14 16.03 14.27
CA GLY A 176 47.86 16.57 12.93
C GLY A 176 47.00 15.62 12.10
N ARG A 177 47.30 14.31 12.11
CA ARG A 177 46.46 13.30 11.43
C ARG A 177 45.05 13.24 12.01
N GLU A 178 44.92 13.34 13.32
CA GLU A 178 43.61 13.33 13.98
C GLU A 178 42.78 14.57 13.64
N ILE A 179 43.41 15.75 13.57
CA ILE A 179 42.75 16.98 13.11
C ILE A 179 42.21 16.81 11.69
N GLU A 180 43.02 16.27 10.76
CA GLU A 180 42.56 16.05 9.39
C GLU A 180 41.42 15.02 9.32
N ARG A 181 41.51 13.95 10.12
CA ARG A 181 40.43 12.95 10.23
C ARG A 181 39.12 13.59 10.71
N LEU A 182 39.18 14.40 11.77
CA LEU A 182 38.01 15.09 12.32
C LEU A 182 37.44 16.12 11.32
N ARG A 183 38.29 16.86 10.61
CA ARG A 183 37.86 17.79 9.54
C ARG A 183 37.11 17.06 8.43
N ALA A 184 37.62 15.92 7.99
CA ALA A 184 36.93 15.10 6.99
C ALA A 184 35.57 14.61 7.50
N GLN A 185 35.48 14.16 8.76
CA GLN A 185 34.21 13.75 9.36
C GLN A 185 33.20 14.89 9.49
N VAL A 186 33.64 16.09 9.87
CA VAL A 186 32.76 17.27 9.94
C VAL A 186 32.23 17.61 8.55
N SER A 187 33.09 17.60 7.52
CA SER A 187 32.68 17.85 6.13
C SER A 187 31.64 16.82 5.64
N ASP A 188 31.89 15.54 5.90
CA ASP A 188 30.96 14.46 5.55
C ASP A 188 29.62 14.62 6.27
N LEU A 189 29.64 14.89 7.57
CA LEU A 189 28.41 15.10 8.35
C LEU A 189 27.62 16.33 7.87
N MET A 190 28.30 17.41 7.50
CA MET A 190 27.65 18.59 6.90
C MET A 190 26.99 18.26 5.57
N SER A 191 27.63 17.44 4.73
CA SER A 191 27.03 16.96 3.48
C SER A 191 25.79 16.11 3.74
N GLN A 192 25.86 15.18 4.70
CA GLN A 192 24.71 14.36 5.10
C GLN A 192 23.54 15.21 5.62
N VAL A 193 23.82 16.23 6.42
CA VAL A 193 22.80 17.18 6.91
C VAL A 193 22.13 17.91 5.75
N SER A 194 22.90 18.38 4.76
CA SER A 194 22.34 19.02 3.56
C SER A 194 21.40 18.08 2.80
N VAL A 195 21.84 16.85 2.54
CA VAL A 195 21.03 15.84 1.82
C VAL A 195 19.74 15.50 2.59
N LEU A 196 19.82 15.37 3.91
CA LEU A 196 18.65 15.11 4.75
C LEU A 196 17.69 16.31 4.75
N SER A 197 18.21 17.54 4.76
CA SER A 197 17.40 18.75 4.64
C SER A 197 16.63 18.77 3.32
N ASP A 198 17.33 18.55 2.19
CA ASP A 198 16.70 18.52 0.87
C ASP A 198 15.62 17.44 0.78
N ARG A 199 15.87 16.27 1.37
CA ARG A 199 14.90 15.18 1.41
C ARG A 199 13.67 15.53 2.27
N LEU A 200 13.86 16.24 3.37
CA LEU A 200 12.76 16.71 4.21
C LEU A 200 11.88 17.71 3.47
N ASP A 201 12.49 18.66 2.75
CA ASP A 201 11.77 19.63 1.92
C ASP A 201 10.99 18.93 0.81
N GLN A 202 11.59 17.96 0.11
CA GLN A 202 10.89 17.14 -0.88
C GLN A 202 9.70 16.37 -0.30
N MET A 203 9.85 15.78 0.89
CA MET A 203 8.76 15.08 1.56
C MET A 203 7.64 16.03 1.99
N ARG A 204 7.98 17.24 2.43
CA ARG A 204 7.01 18.28 2.75
C ARG A 204 6.21 18.70 1.52
N THR A 205 6.87 18.96 0.40
CA THR A 205 6.19 19.27 -0.86
C THR A 205 5.25 18.14 -1.30
N ARG A 206 5.69 16.89 -1.25
CA ARG A 206 4.84 15.73 -1.56
C ARG A 206 3.65 15.59 -0.62
N TYR A 207 3.84 15.89 0.66
CA TYR A 207 2.75 15.90 1.63
C TYR A 207 1.72 16.97 1.29
N ASP A 208 2.15 18.19 0.96
CA ASP A 208 1.26 19.30 0.60
C ASP A 208 0.49 18.99 -0.71
N GLU A 209 1.17 18.39 -1.70
CA GLU A 209 0.54 17.91 -2.93
C GLU A 209 -0.52 16.83 -2.65
N LEU A 210 -0.19 15.85 -1.81
CA LEU A 210 -1.12 14.77 -1.44
C LEU A 210 -2.32 15.30 -0.66
N GLN A 211 -2.10 16.26 0.24
CA GLN A 211 -3.16 16.92 1.01
C GLN A 211 -4.10 17.71 0.08
N SER A 212 -3.55 18.41 -0.91
CA SER A 212 -4.32 19.11 -1.94
C SER A 212 -5.14 18.13 -2.78
N ALA A 213 -4.53 17.03 -3.25
CA ALA A 213 -5.22 15.98 -3.99
C ALA A 213 -6.34 15.33 -3.18
N TYR A 214 -6.12 15.07 -1.89
CA TYR A 214 -7.14 14.55 -0.98
C TYR A 214 -8.32 15.50 -0.86
N ASN A 215 -8.07 16.79 -0.65
CA ASN A 215 -9.13 17.81 -0.55
C ASN A 215 -9.93 17.92 -1.86
N ALA A 216 -9.25 17.87 -3.01
CA ALA A 216 -9.89 17.87 -4.32
C ALA A 216 -10.80 16.63 -4.51
N LEU A 217 -10.30 15.45 -4.14
CA LEU A 217 -11.07 14.20 -4.22
C LEU A 217 -12.28 14.23 -3.29
N LEU A 218 -12.14 14.76 -2.07
CA LEU A 218 -13.24 14.94 -1.13
C LEU A 218 -14.32 15.88 -1.69
N SER A 219 -13.92 16.95 -2.37
CA SER A 219 -14.85 17.85 -3.04
C SER A 219 -15.60 17.17 -4.18
N GLN A 220 -14.89 16.38 -5.01
CA GLN A 220 -15.51 15.60 -6.09
C GLN A 220 -16.49 14.56 -5.54
N PHE A 221 -16.14 13.90 -4.44
CA PHE A 221 -17.03 12.94 -3.79
C PHE A 221 -18.33 13.60 -3.31
N ARG A 222 -18.25 14.79 -2.70
CA ARG A 222 -19.43 15.56 -2.28
C ARG A 222 -20.31 15.96 -3.47
N ASP A 223 -19.71 16.49 -4.55
CA ASP A 223 -20.46 16.83 -5.76
C ASP A 223 -21.15 15.61 -6.38
N LEU A 224 -20.47 14.45 -6.40
CA LEU A 224 -21.04 13.20 -6.89
C LEU A 224 -22.22 12.73 -6.01
N GLN A 225 -22.09 12.85 -4.69
CA GLN A 225 -23.14 12.53 -3.74
C GLN A 225 -24.38 13.41 -3.96
N ASP A 226 -24.20 14.72 -4.16
CA ASP A 226 -25.29 15.66 -4.45
C ASP A 226 -25.97 15.35 -5.79
N ARG A 227 -25.19 15.04 -6.83
CA ARG A 227 -25.73 14.61 -8.14
C ARG A 227 -26.53 13.33 -8.02
N TYR A 228 -26.03 12.35 -7.26
CA TYR A 228 -26.74 11.10 -7.01
C TYR A 228 -28.07 11.34 -6.30
N ALA A 229 -28.09 12.19 -5.27
CA ALA A 229 -29.32 12.55 -4.56
C ALA A 229 -30.35 13.22 -5.48
N LYS A 230 -29.92 14.13 -6.36
CA LYS A 230 -30.80 14.75 -7.37
C LYS A 230 -31.35 13.73 -8.36
N LEU A 231 -30.49 12.85 -8.87
CA LEU A 231 -30.91 11.81 -9.82
C LEU A 231 -31.92 10.83 -9.18
N GLN A 232 -31.74 10.50 -7.91
CA GLN A 232 -32.68 9.69 -7.15
C GLN A 232 -34.06 10.36 -7.04
N GLN A 233 -34.10 11.66 -6.72
CA GLN A 233 -35.35 12.43 -6.67
C GLN A 233 -36.05 12.52 -8.04
N GLU A 234 -35.28 12.72 -9.11
CA GLU A 234 -35.80 12.71 -10.48
C GLU A 234 -36.38 11.34 -10.85
N HIS A 235 -35.70 10.26 -10.49
CA HIS A 235 -36.19 8.90 -10.70
C HIS A 235 -37.51 8.64 -9.98
N GLU A 236 -37.62 9.01 -8.70
CA GLU A 236 -38.86 8.89 -7.93
C GLU A 236 -40.00 9.71 -8.53
N ARG A 237 -39.70 10.93 -9.01
CA ARG A 237 -40.69 11.76 -9.70
C ARG A 237 -41.16 11.08 -10.99
N LEU A 238 -40.24 10.62 -11.84
CA LEU A 238 -40.58 9.97 -13.09
C LEU A 238 -41.35 8.67 -12.88
N SER A 239 -41.04 7.92 -11.82
CA SER A 239 -41.78 6.72 -11.42
C SER A 239 -43.24 7.03 -11.05
N ARG A 240 -43.47 8.11 -10.28
CA ARG A 240 -44.83 8.59 -9.97
C ARG A 240 -45.57 9.05 -11.22
N ASP A 241 -44.92 9.81 -12.09
CA ASP A 241 -45.51 10.30 -13.35
C ASP A 241 -45.89 9.12 -14.26
N TYR A 242 -45.03 8.10 -14.35
CA TYR A 242 -45.32 6.87 -15.09
C TYR A 242 -46.54 6.13 -14.53
N ALA A 243 -46.61 5.94 -13.20
CA ALA A 243 -47.76 5.29 -12.57
C ALA A 243 -49.07 6.05 -12.82
N ALA A 244 -49.03 7.39 -12.75
CA ALA A 244 -50.18 8.24 -13.05
C ALA A 244 -50.61 8.15 -14.52
N LEU A 245 -49.65 8.11 -15.45
CA LEU A 245 -49.93 7.95 -16.88
C LEU A 245 -50.57 6.58 -17.17
N HIS A 246 -50.06 5.52 -16.54
CA HIS A 246 -50.60 4.17 -16.70
C HIS A 246 -52.03 4.04 -16.14
N ALA A 247 -52.32 4.67 -15.00
CA ALA A 247 -53.68 4.76 -14.48
C ALA A 247 -54.63 5.46 -15.47
N ARG A 248 -54.21 6.60 -16.03
CA ARG A 248 -54.99 7.32 -17.06
C ARG A 248 -55.23 6.47 -18.32
N GLU A 249 -54.23 5.71 -18.76
CA GLU A 249 -54.38 4.78 -19.90
C GLU A 249 -55.44 3.73 -19.61
N SER A 250 -55.44 3.16 -18.40
CA SER A 250 -56.44 2.20 -17.95
C SER A 250 -57.85 2.80 -17.92
N ASP A 251 -57.99 4.01 -17.34
CA ASP A 251 -59.27 4.72 -17.30
C ASP A 251 -59.80 5.01 -18.71
N LEU A 252 -58.92 5.45 -19.62
CA LEU A 252 -59.27 5.76 -21.00
C LEU A 252 -59.68 4.50 -21.78
N ARG A 253 -59.01 3.36 -21.54
CA ARG A 253 -59.44 2.06 -22.09
C ARG A 253 -60.82 1.67 -21.58
N GLY A 254 -61.10 1.88 -20.29
CA GLY A 254 -62.42 1.62 -19.70
C GLY A 254 -63.51 2.48 -20.35
N ALA A 255 -63.27 3.79 -20.44
CA ALA A 255 -64.19 4.72 -21.09
C ALA A 255 -64.44 4.37 -22.57
N TYR A 256 -63.39 3.97 -23.31
CA TYR A 256 -63.52 3.53 -24.69
C TYR A 256 -64.39 2.26 -24.81
N ALA A 257 -64.21 1.29 -23.91
CA ALA A 257 -65.02 0.07 -23.89
C ALA A 257 -66.50 0.36 -23.60
N GLU A 258 -66.81 1.29 -22.69
CA GLU A 258 -68.20 1.70 -22.44
C GLU A 258 -68.81 2.46 -23.63
N LEU A 259 -68.08 3.39 -24.23
CA LEU A 259 -68.54 4.08 -25.44
C LEU A 259 -68.81 3.11 -26.59
N GLN A 260 -68.00 2.06 -26.72
CA GLN A 260 -68.22 1.01 -27.71
C GLN A 260 -69.52 0.25 -27.46
N LYS A 261 -69.84 -0.09 -26.20
CA LYS A 261 -71.11 -0.73 -25.84
C LYS A 261 -72.31 0.18 -26.12
N GLU A 262 -72.21 1.47 -25.78
CA GLU A 262 -73.25 2.45 -26.07
C GLU A 262 -73.51 2.56 -27.58
N LEU A 263 -72.44 2.60 -28.38
CA LEU A 263 -72.54 2.64 -29.84
C LEU A 263 -73.20 1.39 -30.42
N ASP A 264 -72.87 0.21 -29.91
CA ASP A 264 -73.51 -1.04 -30.32
C ASP A 264 -75.00 -1.11 -29.89
N ALA A 265 -75.33 -0.62 -28.69
CA ALA A 265 -76.71 -0.49 -28.24
C ALA A 265 -77.51 0.48 -29.12
N LEU A 266 -76.95 1.65 -29.43
CA LEU A 266 -77.58 2.66 -30.29
C LEU A 266 -77.76 2.14 -31.73
N ARG A 267 -76.81 1.36 -32.25
CA ARG A 267 -76.96 0.66 -33.53
C ARG A 267 -78.12 -0.33 -33.49
N SER A 268 -78.23 -1.13 -32.44
CA SER A 268 -79.35 -2.06 -32.26
C SER A 268 -80.68 -1.31 -32.22
N GLU A 269 -80.78 -0.24 -31.43
CA GLU A 269 -81.98 0.60 -31.37
C GLU A 269 -82.33 1.20 -32.73
N HIS A 270 -81.33 1.71 -33.46
CA HIS A 270 -81.53 2.24 -34.82
C HIS A 270 -82.10 1.17 -35.77
N THR A 271 -81.57 -0.06 -35.73
CA THR A 271 -82.11 -1.15 -36.57
C THR A 271 -83.54 -1.52 -36.20
N GLU A 272 -83.89 -1.48 -34.92
CA GLU A 272 -85.25 -1.73 -34.45
C GLU A 272 -86.21 -0.60 -34.87
N LEU A 273 -85.76 0.64 -34.77
CA LEU A 273 -86.53 1.81 -35.21
C LEU A 273 -86.75 1.78 -36.73
N GLN A 274 -85.75 1.38 -37.51
CA GLN A 274 -85.88 1.16 -38.96
C GLN A 274 -86.93 0.08 -39.28
N LYS A 275 -86.93 -1.05 -38.56
CA LYS A 275 -87.96 -2.10 -38.73
C LYS A 275 -89.36 -1.59 -38.42
N ARG A 276 -89.52 -0.85 -37.32
CA ARG A 276 -90.80 -0.23 -36.94
C ARG A 276 -91.26 0.77 -37.99
N HIS A 277 -90.37 1.61 -38.50
CA HIS A 277 -90.67 2.55 -39.57
C HIS A 277 -91.11 1.82 -40.85
N ALA A 278 -90.42 0.76 -41.25
CA ALA A 278 -90.82 -0.07 -42.39
C ALA A 278 -92.20 -0.73 -42.20
N ALA A 279 -92.48 -1.23 -41.00
CA ALA A 279 -93.79 -1.78 -40.65
C ALA A 279 -94.90 -0.72 -40.66
N LEU A 280 -94.62 0.48 -40.14
CA LEU A 280 -95.55 1.62 -40.18
C LEU A 280 -95.86 2.05 -41.62
N ASN A 281 -94.84 2.10 -42.48
CA ASN A 281 -95.01 2.40 -43.90
C ASN A 281 -95.86 1.33 -44.61
N ALA A 282 -95.60 0.05 -44.34
CA ALA A 282 -96.42 -1.03 -44.89
C ALA A 282 -97.90 -0.93 -44.44
N LEU A 283 -98.13 -0.56 -43.17
CA LEU A 283 -99.47 -0.32 -42.64
C LEU A 283 -100.12 0.92 -43.29
N HIS A 284 -99.36 1.99 -43.49
CA HIS A 284 -99.82 3.17 -44.21
C HIS A 284 -100.23 2.83 -45.66
N ASP A 285 -99.41 2.05 -46.37
CA ASP A 285 -99.71 1.59 -47.72
C ASP A 285 -100.96 0.68 -47.76
N ASP A 286 -101.13 -0.21 -46.77
CA ASP A 286 -102.34 -1.03 -46.63
C ASP A 286 -103.59 -0.17 -46.39
N LEU A 287 -103.54 0.78 -45.44
CA LEU A 287 -104.64 1.70 -45.19
C LEU A 287 -104.97 2.55 -46.41
N ARG A 288 -103.94 3.01 -47.14
CA ARG A 288 -104.12 3.76 -48.39
C ARG A 288 -104.83 2.92 -49.45
N ARG A 289 -104.42 1.66 -49.66
CA ARG A 289 -105.10 0.75 -50.58
C ARG A 289 -106.56 0.52 -50.17
N ARG A 290 -106.83 0.24 -48.89
CA ARG A 290 -108.20 0.09 -48.38
C ARG A 290 -109.03 1.35 -48.58
N PHE A 291 -108.44 2.52 -48.41
CA PHE A 291 -109.11 3.79 -48.66
C PHE A 291 -109.44 3.97 -50.15
N GLU A 292 -108.49 3.66 -51.04
CA GLU A 292 -108.71 3.66 -52.50
C GLU A 292 -109.81 2.66 -52.92
N GLU A 293 -109.81 1.44 -52.36
CA GLU A 293 -110.85 0.42 -52.56
C GLU A 293 -112.22 0.89 -52.05
N LEU A 294 -112.28 1.44 -50.82
CA LEU A 294 -113.52 1.96 -50.25
C LEU A 294 -114.05 3.14 -51.06
N ASN A 295 -113.17 4.02 -51.54
CA ASN A 295 -113.54 5.15 -52.38
C ASN A 295 -114.08 4.67 -53.75
N ALA A 296 -113.46 3.66 -54.35
CA ALA A 296 -113.97 3.03 -55.56
C ALA A 296 -115.37 2.41 -55.32
N ALA A 297 -115.54 1.67 -54.23
CA ALA A 297 -116.83 1.11 -53.84
C ALA A 297 -117.88 2.20 -53.57
N TYR A 298 -117.50 3.32 -52.95
CA TYR A 298 -118.38 4.47 -52.74
C TYR A 298 -118.79 5.13 -54.05
N GLN A 299 -117.87 5.30 -55.00
CA GLN A 299 -118.17 5.79 -56.35
C GLN A 299 -119.11 4.84 -57.09
N ASP A 300 -118.90 3.53 -56.98
CA ASP A 300 -119.79 2.52 -57.58
C ASP A 300 -121.17 2.53 -56.93
N ALA A 301 -121.27 2.63 -55.61
CA ALA A 301 -122.55 2.80 -54.91
C ALA A 301 -123.25 4.10 -55.34
N THR A 302 -122.51 5.19 -55.51
CA THR A 302 -123.04 6.47 -56.02
C THR A 302 -123.55 6.33 -57.45
N ARG A 303 -122.81 5.63 -58.33
CA ARG A 303 -123.26 5.28 -59.69
C ARG A 303 -124.52 4.42 -59.66
N GLN A 304 -124.59 3.44 -58.77
CA GLN A 304 -125.76 2.58 -58.57
C GLN A 304 -126.97 3.40 -58.12
N ILE A 305 -126.82 4.29 -57.14
CA ILE A 305 -127.87 5.22 -56.70
C ILE A 305 -128.31 6.10 -57.88
N GLY A 306 -127.37 6.64 -58.66
CA GLY A 306 -127.67 7.39 -59.87
C GLY A 306 -128.48 6.55 -60.87
N SER A 307 -128.09 5.31 -61.13
CA SER A 307 -128.79 4.40 -62.03
C SER A 307 -130.19 4.00 -61.53
N LEU A 308 -130.35 3.76 -60.22
CA LEU A 308 -131.62 3.46 -59.58
C LEU A 308 -132.55 4.68 -59.58
N SER A 309 -131.99 5.89 -59.38
CA SER A 309 -132.76 7.13 -59.49
C SER A 309 -133.25 7.33 -60.92
N GLY A 310 -132.42 7.09 -61.93
CA GLY A 310 -132.83 7.12 -63.34
C GLY A 310 -133.87 6.05 -63.65
N ALA A 311 -133.73 4.84 -63.10
CA ALA A 311 -134.73 3.77 -63.26
C ALA A 311 -136.06 4.09 -62.56
N LEU A 312 -136.04 4.76 -61.41
CA LEU A 312 -137.23 5.25 -60.71
C LEU A 312 -137.90 6.39 -61.48
N GLU A 313 -137.13 7.28 -62.07
CA GLU A 313 -137.63 8.38 -62.90
C GLU A 313 -138.26 7.84 -64.20
N GLU A 314 -137.66 6.81 -64.81
CA GLU A 314 -138.22 6.07 -65.95
C GLU A 314 -139.50 5.32 -65.57
N ARG A 315 -139.54 4.65 -64.41
CA ARG A 315 -140.77 4.06 -63.85
C ARG A 315 -141.84 5.13 -63.56
N GLY A 316 -141.43 6.31 -63.12
CA GLY A 316 -142.30 7.47 -62.93
C GLY A 316 -142.93 7.91 -64.26
N ARG A 317 -142.13 8.00 -65.33
CA ARG A 317 -142.63 8.26 -66.69
C ARG A 317 -143.56 7.15 -67.19
N GLN A 318 -143.24 5.89 -66.94
CA GLN A 318 -144.12 4.77 -67.30
C GLN A 318 -145.48 4.84 -66.60
N MET A 319 -145.51 5.23 -65.32
CA MET A 319 -146.74 5.49 -64.58
C MET A 319 -147.54 6.67 -65.15
N GLU A 320 -146.87 7.76 -65.55
CA GLU A 320 -147.49 8.94 -66.17
C GLU A 320 -148.12 8.59 -67.53
N VAL A 321 -147.45 7.78 -68.33
CA VAL A 321 -147.98 7.25 -69.60
C VAL A 321 -149.19 6.33 -69.35
N LEU A 322 -149.14 5.46 -68.33
CA LEU A 322 -150.27 4.59 -67.99
C LEU A 322 -151.49 5.38 -67.49
N THR A 323 -151.27 6.45 -66.70
CA THR A 323 -152.35 7.31 -66.21
C THR A 323 -152.99 8.09 -67.36
N ALA A 324 -152.21 8.57 -68.32
CA ALA A 324 -152.72 9.17 -69.55
C ALA A 324 -153.55 8.18 -70.40
N MET A 325 -153.18 6.90 -70.44
CA MET A 325 -153.99 5.85 -71.10
C MET A 325 -155.31 5.56 -70.37
N LEU A 326 -155.31 5.59 -69.03
CA LEU A 326 -156.51 5.36 -68.22
C LEU A 326 -157.53 6.51 -68.37
N ASP A 327 -157.06 7.75 -68.49
CA ASP A 327 -157.92 8.93 -68.61
C ASP A 327 -158.64 9.02 -69.97
N ASN A 328 -158.00 8.50 -71.03
CA ASN A 328 -158.63 8.39 -72.36
C ASN A 328 -159.71 7.29 -72.44
N ALA A 329 -159.64 6.25 -71.60
CA ALA A 329 -160.57 5.12 -71.63
C ALA A 329 -161.92 5.41 -70.91
N LEU A 330 -161.99 6.48 -70.10
CA LEU A 330 -163.17 6.80 -69.28
C LEU A 330 -164.17 7.77 -69.93
N ARG A 331 -163.98 8.18 -71.20
CA ARG A 331 -164.80 9.23 -71.82
C ARG A 331 -165.93 8.76 -72.74
N GLU A 332 -166.07 7.47 -73.08
CA GLU A 332 -167.22 7.00 -73.87
C GLU A 332 -167.87 5.69 -73.38
N LYS A 333 -169.13 5.86 -72.93
CA LYS A 333 -170.26 4.92 -72.79
C LYS A 333 -170.37 3.97 -71.59
N ASN A 334 -170.97 4.54 -70.54
CA ASN A 334 -172.21 4.15 -69.85
C ASN A 334 -172.90 2.78 -70.15
N VAL A 335 -173.06 2.04 -69.04
CA VAL A 335 -174.27 1.34 -68.55
C VAL A 335 -174.61 -0.03 -69.16
N PHE A 336 -174.15 -1.11 -68.51
CA PHE A 336 -174.99 -1.96 -67.64
C PHE A 336 -174.11 -2.91 -66.78
N SER A 337 -174.65 -3.22 -65.60
CA SER A 337 -174.06 -3.94 -64.47
C SER A 337 -174.09 -5.46 -64.65
N ASN A 338 -173.04 -6.17 -64.21
CA ASN A 338 -173.09 -7.14 -63.10
C ASN A 338 -171.84 -8.05 -63.04
N ILE A 339 -171.10 -7.87 -61.94
CA ILE A 339 -170.75 -8.91 -60.94
C ILE A 339 -170.47 -10.32 -61.49
N VAL A 340 -169.25 -10.82 -61.29
CA VAL A 340 -168.97 -11.90 -60.33
C VAL A 340 -167.46 -11.97 -60.06
N ILE A 341 -167.18 -12.03 -58.75
CA ILE A 341 -165.90 -12.24 -58.08
C ILE A 341 -165.60 -13.75 -58.07
N ALA A 342 -164.36 -14.12 -58.36
CA ALA A 342 -163.78 -15.36 -57.84
C ALA A 342 -162.27 -15.17 -57.63
N GLN A 343 -161.91 -14.85 -56.38
CA GLN A 343 -160.57 -15.04 -55.85
C GLN A 343 -160.42 -16.49 -55.37
N ALA A 344 -159.17 -16.95 -55.35
CA ALA A 344 -158.54 -17.94 -54.46
C ALA A 344 -157.71 -18.94 -55.27
N LEU A 345 -156.54 -19.41 -54.87
CA LEU A 345 -155.67 -19.20 -53.70
C LEU A 345 -154.36 -19.92 -54.10
N GLY A 346 -153.22 -19.40 -53.66
CA GLY A 346 -151.92 -20.04 -53.89
C GLY A 346 -150.81 -19.35 -53.13
N LEU A 347 -151.02 -19.14 -51.83
CA LEU A 347 -149.98 -18.71 -50.89
C LEU A 347 -149.00 -19.86 -50.62
N GLY A 348 -147.71 -19.52 -50.61
CA GLY A 348 -146.62 -20.33 -50.05
C GLY A 348 -145.28 -19.83 -50.61
N GLY A 349 -144.42 -19.15 -49.88
CA GLY A 349 -144.42 -18.77 -48.48
C GLY A 349 -143.30 -17.74 -48.27
N LEU A 350 -143.54 -16.85 -47.31
CA LEU A 350 -142.60 -15.87 -46.81
C LEU A 350 -141.42 -16.54 -46.10
N GLY A 351 -140.27 -15.89 -46.17
CA GLY A 351 -139.09 -16.24 -45.40
C GLY A 351 -139.15 -15.84 -43.94
N ALA A 352 -138.12 -16.29 -43.23
CA ALA A 352 -137.53 -15.66 -42.05
C ALA A 352 -136.11 -16.27 -41.96
N LEU A 353 -135.07 -15.56 -42.39
CA LEU A 353 -134.24 -14.69 -41.56
C LEU A 353 -133.83 -15.28 -40.20
N TYR A 354 -132.50 -15.34 -40.03
CA TYR A 354 -131.78 -15.01 -38.79
C TYR A 354 -131.55 -16.16 -37.77
N LEU A 355 -130.32 -16.70 -37.67
CA LEU A 355 -129.35 -16.40 -36.58
C LEU A 355 -128.24 -17.45 -36.37
N MET A 356 -127.12 -16.90 -35.91
CA MET A 356 -126.14 -17.44 -34.97
C MET A 356 -125.11 -18.45 -35.44
N GLU A 357 -123.98 -17.86 -35.79
CA GLU A 357 -122.65 -18.40 -35.55
C GLU A 357 -122.33 -18.36 -34.04
N ARG A 358 -122.22 -19.53 -33.40
CA ARG A 358 -121.39 -19.66 -32.19
C ARG A 358 -120.87 -21.09 -31.99
N ARG A 359 -119.54 -21.18 -31.96
CA ARG A 359 -118.67 -22.20 -31.32
C ARG A 359 -118.60 -23.61 -31.93
N ARG A 360 -117.40 -23.94 -32.42
CA ARG A 360 -116.67 -25.16 -32.02
C ARG A 360 -115.33 -24.74 -31.41
N MET A 361 -115.15 -24.92 -30.10
CA MET A 361 -114.60 -26.12 -29.43
C MET A 361 -113.10 -26.23 -29.70
N ARG A 362 -112.18 -25.83 -28.81
CA ARG A 362 -111.83 -26.37 -27.47
C ARG A 362 -111.52 -27.87 -27.46
N ARG A 363 -110.28 -28.16 -27.02
CA ARG A 363 -109.73 -29.35 -26.32
C ARG A 363 -109.02 -30.42 -27.15
N ALA A 364 -107.71 -30.52 -26.92
CA ALA A 364 -107.06 -31.58 -26.10
C ALA A 364 -105.80 -30.92 -25.48
N GLY A 365 -105.55 -30.94 -24.16
CA GLY A 365 -105.19 -32.12 -23.33
C GLY A 365 -103.69 -32.37 -23.53
N THR A 366 -102.77 -32.37 -22.57
CA THR A 366 -102.74 -32.78 -21.14
C THR A 366 -101.34 -32.38 -20.64
N SER A 367 -101.16 -31.56 -19.58
CA SER A 367 -101.04 -31.89 -18.15
C SER A 367 -99.88 -32.81 -17.74
N GLN A 368 -99.20 -32.39 -16.66
CA GLN A 368 -98.22 -33.06 -15.78
C GLN A 368 -96.75 -32.77 -16.15
N THR A 369 -95.85 -32.31 -15.27
CA THR A 369 -95.87 -32.13 -13.81
C THR A 369 -94.73 -31.20 -13.39
N ALA A 370 -94.82 -30.73 -12.15
CA ALA A 370 -94.08 -29.62 -11.54
C ALA A 370 -92.62 -29.90 -11.13
N SER A 371 -91.87 -28.79 -10.99
CA SER A 371 -90.77 -28.47 -10.05
C SER A 371 -89.54 -29.41 -9.99
N GLY A 372 -88.29 -28.97 -9.90
CA GLY A 372 -87.67 -27.66 -9.72
C GLY A 372 -86.18 -27.88 -9.36
N LEU A 373 -85.36 -26.86 -9.62
CA LEU A 373 -84.00 -26.60 -9.10
C LEU A 373 -82.81 -27.51 -9.52
N ALA A 374 -82.06 -26.95 -10.46
CA ALA A 374 -80.61 -26.87 -10.70
C ALA A 374 -79.65 -26.95 -9.46
N PRO A 375 -78.30 -26.92 -9.63
CA PRO A 375 -77.50 -27.00 -10.87
C PRO A 375 -76.16 -27.80 -10.79
N GLU A 376 -75.42 -27.76 -11.91
CA GLU A 376 -73.96 -27.85 -12.11
C GLU A 376 -73.23 -29.20 -12.28
N GLY A 377 -72.40 -29.25 -13.33
CA GLY A 377 -71.10 -29.95 -13.33
C GLY A 377 -70.93 -31.10 -14.33
N GLY A 378 -70.21 -30.86 -15.43
CA GLY A 378 -69.61 -31.89 -16.30
C GLY A 378 -68.28 -31.38 -16.86
N SER A 379 -67.14 -31.88 -16.37
CA SER A 379 -66.32 -33.00 -16.89
C SER A 379 -65.41 -32.60 -18.06
N GLY A 380 -64.09 -32.83 -18.09
CA GLY A 380 -63.18 -33.49 -17.16
C GLY A 380 -61.77 -33.65 -17.76
N ALA A 381 -60.82 -33.97 -16.88
CA ALA A 381 -59.57 -34.74 -17.05
C ALA A 381 -58.33 -34.17 -17.82
N PRO A 382 -57.10 -34.58 -17.42
CA PRO A 382 -55.85 -33.79 -17.45
C PRO A 382 -54.73 -34.44 -18.35
N PRO A 383 -53.41 -34.06 -18.35
CA PRO A 383 -52.47 -34.34 -17.23
C PRO A 383 -51.30 -33.32 -16.96
N THR A 384 -50.74 -33.48 -15.75
CA THR A 384 -49.45 -33.17 -15.07
C THR A 384 -48.12 -33.19 -15.89
N PRO A 385 -46.89 -32.90 -15.33
CA PRO A 385 -46.46 -32.44 -13.98
C PRO A 385 -45.27 -31.42 -13.84
N ALA A 386 -45.18 -30.75 -12.66
CA ALA A 386 -44.02 -30.40 -11.77
C ALA A 386 -42.72 -29.68 -12.29
N PRO A 387 -41.78 -29.18 -11.44
CA PRO A 387 -41.78 -28.85 -9.98
C PRO A 387 -41.16 -27.48 -9.55
N GLU A 388 -41.53 -27.02 -8.33
CA GLU A 388 -40.77 -26.32 -7.24
C GLU A 388 -39.84 -25.07 -7.50
N PRO A 389 -39.20 -24.46 -6.47
CA PRO A 389 -39.79 -23.48 -5.53
C PRO A 389 -38.94 -22.17 -5.42
N ALA A 390 -39.48 -21.10 -4.83
CA ALA A 390 -38.64 -19.97 -4.36
C ALA A 390 -39.22 -19.24 -3.15
N ASN A 391 -38.33 -19.05 -2.19
CA ASN A 391 -38.45 -18.47 -0.85
C ASN A 391 -38.28 -16.94 -0.89
N VAL A 392 -38.97 -16.17 -0.04
CA VAL A 392 -38.58 -14.78 0.29
C VAL A 392 -38.88 -14.45 1.75
N GLY A 393 -37.83 -14.03 2.47
CA GLY A 393 -37.92 -13.02 3.53
C GLY A 393 -37.18 -13.38 4.83
N PRO A 394 -36.15 -12.60 5.20
CA PRO A 394 -35.83 -12.36 6.60
C PRO A 394 -36.04 -10.87 6.98
N GLU A 395 -36.59 -10.66 8.17
CA GLU A 395 -36.62 -9.37 8.87
C GLU A 395 -35.32 -9.09 9.62
N GLU A 396 -35.02 -7.81 9.73
CA GLU A 396 -33.85 -7.19 10.37
C GLU A 396 -33.95 -7.17 11.91
N THR A 397 -32.81 -7.18 12.60
CA THR A 397 -32.58 -6.36 13.79
C THR A 397 -31.09 -6.01 13.93
N LYS A 398 -30.80 -4.73 14.17
CA LYS A 398 -29.47 -4.13 14.41
C LYS A 398 -29.21 -4.01 15.92
N GLN A 399 -27.98 -4.26 16.39
CA GLN A 399 -27.29 -3.37 17.35
C GLN A 399 -25.77 -3.62 17.49
N GLU A 400 -25.02 -2.56 17.17
CA GLU A 400 -23.73 -2.00 17.64
C GLU A 400 -22.50 -2.84 18.07
N ASN A 401 -21.47 -2.72 17.20
CA ASN A 401 -20.15 -2.09 17.38
C ASN A 401 -19.17 -2.50 18.50
N GLY A 402 -18.02 -3.03 18.06
CA GLY A 402 -16.76 -3.07 18.80
C GLY A 402 -15.57 -3.57 17.98
N ASN A 403 -14.92 -2.65 17.25
CA ASN A 403 -13.59 -2.75 16.63
C ASN A 403 -13.46 -3.49 15.28
N GLY A 404 -13.03 -2.73 14.26
CA GLY A 404 -13.03 -3.10 12.86
C GLY A 404 -11.83 -3.96 12.43
N GLY A 405 -12.13 -5.20 12.06
CA GLY A 405 -11.30 -6.05 11.22
C GLY A 405 -12.22 -6.89 10.34
N MET A 406 -12.76 -6.32 9.26
CA MET A 406 -13.65 -7.07 8.37
C MET A 406 -12.87 -8.11 7.56
N VAL A 407 -12.92 -9.36 8.02
CA VAL A 407 -12.76 -10.54 7.18
C VAL A 407 -14.11 -10.77 6.51
N GLN A 408 -14.20 -10.52 5.20
CA GLN A 408 -15.43 -10.69 4.45
C GLN A 408 -15.60 -12.15 4.02
N ARG A 409 -16.77 -12.72 4.39
CA ARG A 409 -17.19 -14.10 4.13
C ARG A 409 -17.10 -14.48 2.64
N VAL A 410 -16.54 -15.67 2.43
CA VAL A 410 -16.31 -16.32 1.13
C VAL A 410 -17.64 -16.70 0.48
N ILE A 411 -17.81 -16.31 -0.78
CA ILE A 411 -18.80 -16.89 -1.70
C ILE A 411 -18.00 -17.41 -2.89
N SER A 412 -18.23 -18.68 -3.20
CA SER A 412 -17.70 -19.46 -4.32
C SER A 412 -17.31 -18.63 -5.57
N GLY A 413 -16.05 -18.77 -6.00
CA GLY A 413 -15.54 -18.20 -7.26
C GLY A 413 -14.68 -16.93 -7.18
N ARG A 414 -14.14 -16.56 -6.00
CA ARG A 414 -13.54 -15.24 -5.76
C ARG A 414 -12.01 -15.23 -5.70
N ARG A 415 -11.43 -14.31 -6.46
CA ARG A 415 -10.05 -13.79 -6.28
C ARG A 415 -9.87 -13.36 -4.83
N ILE A 416 -8.77 -13.75 -4.21
CA ILE A 416 -8.39 -13.28 -2.89
C ILE A 416 -7.34 -12.17 -3.01
N THR A 417 -7.47 -11.12 -2.21
CA THR A 417 -6.49 -10.04 -2.16
C THR A 417 -5.53 -10.33 -1.00
N ILE A 418 -4.31 -10.74 -1.34
CA ILE A 418 -3.23 -10.91 -0.38
C ILE A 418 -2.40 -9.61 -0.39
N PRO A 419 -2.08 -9.02 0.78
CA PRO A 419 -1.17 -7.89 0.84
C PRO A 419 0.17 -8.22 0.16
N LYS A 420 0.68 -7.31 -0.68
CA LYS A 420 1.90 -7.53 -1.49
C LYS A 420 3.09 -8.05 -0.68
N LYS A 421 3.29 -7.52 0.53
CA LYS A 421 4.37 -7.93 1.44
C LYS A 421 4.25 -9.39 1.91
N VAL A 422 3.04 -9.91 2.06
CA VAL A 422 2.77 -11.30 2.44
C VAL A 422 2.90 -12.23 1.22
N ALA A 423 2.46 -11.78 0.05
CA ALA A 423 2.63 -12.52 -1.21
C ALA A 423 4.11 -12.73 -1.58
N GLU A 424 4.95 -11.69 -1.40
CA GLU A 424 6.40 -11.76 -1.62
C GLU A 424 7.08 -12.76 -0.66
N LEU A 425 6.71 -12.74 0.63
CA LEU A 425 7.25 -13.69 1.62
C LEU A 425 6.87 -15.15 1.34
N LEU A 426 5.72 -15.39 0.72
CA LEU A 426 5.22 -16.72 0.39
C LEU A 426 5.53 -17.16 -1.05
N GLY A 427 6.18 -16.31 -1.86
CA GLY A 427 6.52 -16.61 -3.26
C GLY A 427 5.30 -16.83 -4.17
N ILE A 428 4.20 -16.11 -3.91
CA ILE A 428 2.93 -16.23 -4.65
C ILE A 428 2.81 -15.08 -5.64
N GLU A 429 2.58 -15.39 -6.92
CA GLU A 429 2.35 -14.39 -7.97
C GLU A 429 0.86 -14.30 -8.35
N VAL A 430 0.50 -13.23 -9.04
CA VAL A 430 -0.88 -13.01 -9.50
C VAL A 430 -1.27 -14.10 -10.50
N GLY A 431 -2.22 -14.96 -10.11
CA GLY A 431 -2.71 -16.06 -10.94
C GLY A 431 -2.26 -17.45 -10.49
N ASP A 432 -1.42 -17.55 -9.46
CA ASP A 432 -1.05 -18.84 -8.87
C ASP A 432 -2.23 -19.49 -8.12
N PRO A 433 -2.40 -20.83 -8.23
CA PRO A 433 -3.35 -21.55 -7.40
C PRO A 433 -2.85 -21.59 -5.95
N VAL A 434 -3.73 -21.21 -5.03
CA VAL A 434 -3.42 -21.13 -3.60
C VAL A 434 -4.47 -21.87 -2.79
N GLU A 435 -4.02 -22.54 -1.73
CA GLU A 435 -4.85 -23.21 -0.74
C GLU A 435 -5.01 -22.30 0.47
N LEU A 436 -6.23 -22.24 0.99
CA LEU A 436 -6.58 -21.48 2.19
C LEU A 436 -7.06 -22.44 3.27
N GLY A 437 -6.55 -22.26 4.48
CA GLY A 437 -7.08 -22.94 5.66
C GLY A 437 -7.13 -22.01 6.86
N VAL A 438 -7.92 -22.39 7.86
CA VAL A 438 -8.10 -21.66 9.11
C VAL A 438 -7.57 -22.52 10.24
N VAL A 439 -6.70 -21.96 11.08
CA VAL A 439 -6.21 -22.60 12.31
C VAL A 439 -6.38 -21.61 13.45
N GLY A 440 -7.30 -21.91 14.38
CA GLY A 440 -7.72 -20.96 15.41
C GLY A 440 -8.33 -19.71 14.77
N ASP A 441 -7.83 -18.53 15.15
CA ASP A 441 -8.27 -17.23 14.63
C ASP A 441 -7.41 -16.72 13.44
N ALA A 442 -6.50 -17.54 12.91
CA ALA A 442 -5.61 -17.17 11.81
C ALA A 442 -5.92 -17.94 10.51
N ILE A 443 -5.85 -17.24 9.38
CA ILE A 443 -5.93 -17.81 8.03
C ILE A 443 -4.51 -18.03 7.52
N PHE A 444 -4.20 -19.24 7.05
CA PHE A 444 -2.95 -19.51 6.34
C PHE A 444 -3.20 -19.63 4.83
N VAL A 445 -2.20 -19.21 4.05
CA VAL A 445 -2.20 -19.29 2.59
C VAL A 445 -0.98 -20.11 2.17
N ARG A 446 -1.20 -21.16 1.36
CA ARG A 446 -0.12 -22.01 0.83
C ARG A 446 -0.19 -22.07 -0.69
N LYS A 447 0.96 -21.92 -1.37
CA LYS A 447 1.07 -22.10 -2.83
C LYS A 447 0.93 -23.58 -3.18
N LEU A 448 0.03 -23.92 -4.11
CA LEU A 448 -0.04 -25.26 -4.68
C LEU A 448 0.98 -25.39 -5.82
N ALA A 449 1.80 -26.42 -5.77
CA ALA A 449 2.66 -26.77 -6.90
C ALA A 449 1.78 -27.18 -8.09
N LYS A 450 2.03 -26.60 -9.28
CA LYS A 450 1.39 -27.02 -10.52
C LYS A 450 1.74 -28.50 -10.77
N ARG A 451 0.75 -29.35 -11.04
CA ARG A 451 1.00 -30.71 -11.56
C ARG A 451 1.68 -30.54 -12.92
N GLY A 452 3.01 -30.68 -12.96
CA GLY A 452 3.80 -30.53 -14.18
C GLY A 452 5.31 -30.62 -13.99
N ASP A 453 5.86 -30.23 -12.85
CA ASP A 453 7.30 -30.25 -12.64
C ASP A 453 7.74 -31.54 -11.93
N GLY A 454 7.96 -32.59 -12.73
CA GLY A 454 8.74 -33.76 -12.31
C GLY A 454 10.19 -33.37 -12.05
N PRO A 455 10.94 -34.15 -11.26
CA PRO A 455 12.31 -33.80 -10.89
C PRO A 455 13.22 -33.77 -12.14
N PRO A 456 14.18 -32.82 -12.21
CA PRO A 456 15.02 -32.63 -13.39
C PRO A 456 15.94 -33.84 -13.64
N PRO A 457 16.31 -34.12 -14.90
CA PRO A 457 17.18 -35.23 -15.26
C PRO A 457 18.61 -35.02 -14.74
N PRO A 458 19.36 -36.10 -14.44
CA PRO A 458 20.73 -35.99 -13.94
C PRO A 458 21.67 -35.37 -14.98
N GLU A 459 22.50 -34.43 -14.53
CA GLU A 459 23.51 -33.72 -15.33
C GLU A 459 24.53 -34.68 -15.97
N PRO A 460 24.97 -34.41 -17.21
CA PRO A 460 26.02 -35.17 -17.86
C PRO A 460 27.42 -34.76 -17.35
N ASP A 461 28.27 -35.78 -17.20
CA ASP A 461 29.66 -35.73 -16.73
C ASP A 461 30.49 -34.55 -17.27
N ALA A 462 31.10 -33.78 -16.36
CA ALA A 462 32.21 -32.88 -16.65
C ALA A 462 33.56 -33.62 -16.52
N PRO A 463 34.54 -33.31 -17.38
CA PRO A 463 35.74 -34.12 -17.53
C PRO A 463 36.75 -33.95 -16.40
N SER A 464 37.38 -35.08 -16.05
CA SER A 464 38.53 -35.24 -15.17
C SER A 464 39.65 -34.21 -15.43
N ARG A 465 40.05 -33.48 -14.36
CA ARG A 465 41.37 -32.88 -14.26
C ARG A 465 42.00 -33.19 -12.91
N ARG A 466 43.13 -33.88 -13.01
CA ARG A 466 44.12 -34.23 -11.99
C ARG A 466 44.40 -33.14 -10.96
N SER A 467 44.54 -33.58 -9.71
CA SER A 467 45.77 -33.43 -8.92
C SER A 467 45.86 -34.57 -7.92
#